data_AF-A0A2V6YM96-F1
#
_entry.id   AF-A0A2V6YM96-F1
#
_cell.length_a   1.000
_cell.length_b   1.000
_cell.length_c   1.000
_cell.angle_alpha   90.00
_cell.angle_beta   90.00
_cell.angle_gamma   90.00
#
_symmetry.space_group_name_H-M   'P 1'
#
loop_
_entity.id
_entity.type
_entity.pdbx_description
1 polymer ?
#
loop_
_entity_poly.entity_id
_entity_poly.type
_entity_poly.pdbx_seq_one_letter_code
_entity_poly.pdbx_strand_id
1 'polypeptide(L)'
;MLSTVRSAGRRTGAAVALSLLLIQWLTGCAASGGDTWTKPGVTEQQRGRDTLDCLTQAKRVTSGPGGPVETVNQDRYRRCMTERGYTSGPAK
;
A
#
# COMPACT_ATOMS: atom_id res chain seq x y z
N MET A 1 11.88 16.28 -45.06
CA MET A 1 13.29 16.62 -44.75
C MET A 1 13.85 15.53 -43.85
N LEU A 2 14.94 14.93 -44.31
CA LEU A 2 15.62 13.75 -43.81
C LEU A 2 16.60 14.17 -42.70
N SER A 3 16.57 13.51 -41.54
CA SER A 3 17.73 13.46 -40.62
C SER A 3 17.62 12.24 -39.70
N THR A 4 17.79 11.07 -40.32
CA THR A 4 18.52 9.93 -39.74
C THR A 4 19.93 10.46 -39.35
N VAL A 5 20.59 10.12 -38.25
CA VAL A 5 21.28 8.87 -37.86
C VAL A 5 21.96 9.29 -36.51
N ARG A 6 22.01 8.53 -35.41
CA ARG A 6 22.90 7.38 -35.27
C ARG A 6 22.66 6.66 -33.94
N SER A 7 21.99 5.52 -34.06
CA SER A 7 22.06 4.42 -33.10
C SER A 7 23.51 3.92 -33.03
N ALA A 8 24.20 4.18 -31.92
CA ALA A 8 25.40 3.45 -31.55
C ALA A 8 24.95 2.15 -30.88
N GLY A 9 25.18 1.04 -31.57
CA GLY A 9 24.66 -0.27 -31.20
C GLY A 9 25.37 -0.95 -30.04
N ARG A 10 24.77 -2.11 -29.72
CA ARG A 10 25.30 -3.29 -29.02
C ARG A 10 25.53 -3.08 -27.52
N ARG A 11 24.58 -3.60 -26.74
CA ARG A 11 24.79 -4.77 -25.85
C ARG A 11 23.46 -5.21 -25.23
N THR A 12 22.86 -6.23 -25.85
CA THR A 12 22.40 -7.46 -25.17
C THR A 12 21.96 -7.34 -23.71
N GLY A 13 20.64 -7.42 -23.49
CA GLY A 13 20.05 -8.39 -22.56
C GLY A 13 20.21 -8.20 -21.04
N ALA A 14 21.00 -7.22 -20.56
CA ALA A 14 21.29 -7.11 -19.12
C ALA A 14 20.53 -6.00 -18.38
N ALA A 15 19.82 -5.11 -19.08
CA ALA A 15 19.23 -3.92 -18.44
C ALA A 15 17.81 -4.11 -17.87
N VAL A 16 17.07 -5.14 -18.31
CA VAL A 16 15.67 -5.33 -17.85
C VAL A 16 15.61 -6.01 -16.47
N ALA A 17 16.64 -6.77 -16.08
CA ALA A 17 16.64 -7.53 -14.83
C ALA A 17 16.80 -6.66 -13.57
N LEU A 18 17.39 -5.47 -13.68
CA LEU A 18 17.68 -4.60 -12.53
C LEU A 18 16.49 -3.76 -12.06
N SER A 19 15.44 -3.60 -12.88
CA SER A 19 14.29 -2.77 -12.53
C SER A 19 13.28 -3.46 -11.59
N LEU A 20 13.33 -4.79 -11.48
CA LEU A 20 12.35 -5.56 -10.68
C LEU A 20 12.68 -5.62 -9.18
N LEU A 21 13.90 -5.29 -8.76
CA LEU A 21 14.33 -5.37 -7.36
C LEU A 21 13.99 -4.13 -6.52
N LEU A 22 13.65 -3.00 -7.15
CA LEU A 22 13.46 -1.72 -6.44
C LEU A 22 12.02 -1.50 -5.94
N ILE A 23 11.06 -2.36 -6.28
CA ILE A 23 9.63 -2.16 -5.95
C ILE A 23 9.27 -2.78 -4.58
N GLN A 24 10.14 -3.58 -3.96
CA GLN A 24 9.82 -4.29 -2.72
C GLN A 24 9.88 -3.43 -1.44
N TRP A 25 10.33 -2.17 -1.50
CA TRP A 25 10.50 -1.34 -0.30
C TRP A 25 9.37 -0.35 -0.01
N LEU A 26 8.31 -0.30 -0.84
CA LEU A 26 7.17 0.59 -0.58
C LEU A 26 6.05 -0.03 0.29
N THR A 27 6.21 -1.24 0.83
CA THR A 27 5.18 -1.89 1.67
C THR A 27 5.33 -1.63 3.17
N GLY A 28 6.24 -0.76 3.61
CA GLY A 28 6.67 -0.72 5.02
C GLY A 28 6.21 0.44 5.91
N CYS A 29 5.72 1.57 5.39
CA CYS A 29 5.43 2.76 6.22
C CYS A 29 3.97 2.91 6.68
N ALA A 30 3.18 1.83 6.72
CA ALA A 30 1.81 1.87 7.25
C ALA A 30 1.64 1.17 8.61
N ALA A 31 2.72 0.67 9.23
CA ALA A 31 2.67 0.05 10.55
C ALA A 31 2.99 1.07 11.65
N SER A 32 2.17 2.10 11.79
CA SER A 32 2.23 2.99 12.96
C SER A 32 0.95 2.80 13.79
N GLY A 33 1.03 1.86 14.74
CA GLY A 33 0.16 1.79 15.92
C GLY A 33 -1.25 1.25 15.69
N GLY A 34 -1.42 -0.07 15.59
CA GLY A 34 -2.72 -0.72 15.64
C GLY A 34 -2.61 -2.20 15.28
N ASP A 35 -3.20 -3.05 16.11
CA ASP A 35 -3.49 -4.49 15.94
C ASP A 35 -2.76 -5.25 14.82
N THR A 36 -2.02 -6.32 15.17
CA THR A 36 -1.42 -7.19 14.14
C THR A 36 -2.51 -8.03 13.47
N TRP A 37 -2.89 -7.69 12.24
CA TRP A 37 -3.92 -8.43 11.49
C TRP A 37 -3.39 -9.72 10.88
N THR A 38 -4.09 -10.83 11.10
CA THR A 38 -3.73 -12.16 10.58
C THR A 38 -4.92 -12.82 9.89
N LYS A 39 -4.65 -13.48 8.76
CA LYS A 39 -5.62 -14.29 7.98
C LYS A 39 -4.85 -15.41 7.25
N PRO A 40 -5.27 -16.68 7.37
CA PRO A 40 -4.55 -17.79 6.75
C PRO A 40 -4.61 -17.71 5.22
N GLY A 41 -3.51 -18.12 4.57
CA GLY A 41 -3.43 -18.19 3.10
C GLY A 41 -3.30 -16.85 2.38
N VAL A 42 -3.12 -15.74 3.10
CA VAL A 42 -2.98 -14.41 2.50
C VAL A 42 -1.52 -13.95 2.53
N THR A 43 -1.06 -13.39 1.41
CA THR A 43 0.28 -12.81 1.31
C THR A 43 0.34 -11.45 2.00
N GLU A 44 1.53 -11.08 2.47
CA GLU A 44 1.81 -9.76 3.07
C GLU A 44 1.37 -8.59 2.17
N GLN A 45 1.59 -8.71 0.86
CA GLN A 45 1.18 -7.70 -0.11
C GLN A 45 -0.35 -7.56 -0.17
N GLN A 46 -1.08 -8.68 -0.16
CA GLN A 46 -2.53 -8.66 -0.14
C GLN A 46 -3.06 -8.09 1.18
N ARG A 47 -2.46 -8.43 2.31
CA ARG A 47 -2.78 -7.82 3.61
C ARG A 47 -2.58 -6.31 3.60
N GLY A 48 -1.49 -5.83 3.00
CA GLY A 48 -1.21 -4.40 2.81
C GLY A 48 -2.30 -3.71 1.97
N ARG A 49 -2.69 -4.31 0.83
CA ARG A 49 -3.79 -3.80 0.00
C ARG A 49 -5.11 -3.73 0.77
N ASP A 50 -5.47 -4.79 1.48
CA ASP A 50 -6.69 -4.83 2.29
C ASP A 50 -6.69 -3.78 3.40
N THR A 51 -5.54 -3.60 4.04
CA THR A 51 -5.35 -2.57 5.07
C THR A 51 -5.57 -1.17 4.51
N LEU A 52 -4.95 -0.85 3.39
CA LEU A 52 -5.06 0.47 2.76
C LEU A 52 -6.49 0.74 2.28
N ASP A 53 -7.15 -0.27 1.73
CA ASP A 53 -8.54 -0.16 1.32
C ASP A 53 -9.47 0.10 2.53
N CYS A 54 -9.31 -0.68 3.61
CA CYS A 54 -10.06 -0.47 4.85
C CYS A 54 -9.78 0.88 5.50
N LEU A 55 -8.52 1.37 5.49
CA LEU A 55 -8.19 2.71 5.97
C LEU A 55 -8.89 3.77 5.13
N THR A 56 -8.91 3.62 3.80
CA THR A 56 -9.58 4.55 2.89
C THR A 56 -11.08 4.62 3.17
N GLN A 57 -11.73 3.49 3.41
CA GLN A 57 -13.15 3.44 3.80
C GLN A 57 -13.42 4.01 5.20
N ALA A 58 -12.44 3.93 6.09
CA ALA A 58 -12.53 4.42 7.47
C ALA A 58 -12.26 5.91 7.60
N LYS A 59 -11.66 6.56 6.59
CA LYS A 59 -11.44 8.00 6.56
C LYS A 59 -12.76 8.75 6.67
N ARG A 60 -12.79 9.76 7.51
CA ARG A 60 -13.86 10.75 7.64
C ARG A 60 -13.25 12.12 7.57
N VAL A 61 -13.88 12.99 6.79
CA VAL A 61 -13.54 14.40 6.74
C VAL A 61 -14.57 15.14 7.59
N THR A 62 -14.10 15.81 8.63
CA THR A 62 -14.95 16.65 9.49
C THR A 62 -14.62 18.11 9.20
N SER A 63 -15.61 18.87 8.78
CA SER A 63 -15.47 20.32 8.59
C SER A 63 -15.50 21.02 9.95
N GLY A 64 -14.51 21.86 10.23
CA GLY A 64 -14.47 22.70 11.42
C GLY A 64 -14.12 24.16 11.10
N PRO A 65 -14.13 25.04 12.12
CA PRO A 65 -13.77 26.46 11.97
C PRO A 65 -12.36 26.69 11.38
N GLY A 66 -11.46 25.71 11.53
CA GLY A 66 -10.11 25.71 10.96
C GLY A 66 -9.96 24.98 9.62
N GLY A 67 -11.07 24.59 8.97
CA GLY A 67 -11.07 23.82 7.73
C GLY A 67 -11.34 22.32 7.91
N PRO A 68 -11.30 21.54 6.81
CA PRO A 68 -11.53 20.10 6.84
C PRO A 68 -10.38 19.36 7.51
N VAL A 69 -10.69 18.52 8.50
CA VAL A 69 -9.75 17.61 9.16
C VAL A 69 -10.09 16.18 8.77
N GLU A 70 -9.11 15.46 8.22
CA GLU A 70 -9.24 14.03 7.96
C GLU A 70 -8.91 13.23 9.23
N THR A 71 -9.80 12.34 9.62
CA THR A 71 -9.64 11.44 10.77
C THR A 71 -10.02 10.03 10.37
N VAL A 72 -9.31 9.02 10.89
CA VAL A 72 -9.65 7.62 10.67
C VAL A 72 -10.61 7.15 11.75
N ASN A 73 -11.79 6.67 11.36
CA ASN A 73 -12.70 6.00 12.28
C ASN A 73 -12.19 4.58 12.56
N GLN A 74 -11.60 4.37 13.74
CA GLN A 74 -10.97 3.11 14.11
C GLN A 74 -11.96 1.93 14.14
N ASP A 75 -13.21 2.15 14.57
CA ASP A 75 -14.23 1.09 14.57
C ASP A 75 -14.59 0.62 13.17
N ARG A 76 -14.70 1.54 12.20
CA ARG A 76 -14.89 1.19 10.78
C ARG A 76 -13.70 0.45 10.22
N TYR A 77 -12.48 0.86 10.56
CA TYR A 77 -11.28 0.15 10.13
C TYR A 77 -11.25 -1.28 10.66
N ARG A 78 -11.43 -1.47 11.98
CA ARG A 78 -11.47 -2.81 12.61
C ARG A 78 -12.57 -3.67 12.00
N ARG A 79 -13.78 -3.11 11.85
CA ARG A 79 -14.92 -3.82 11.27
C ARG A 79 -14.62 -4.29 9.84
N CYS A 80 -14.08 -3.41 9.00
CA CYS A 80 -13.69 -3.76 7.63
C CYS A 80 -12.67 -4.91 7.60
N MET A 81 -11.65 -4.85 8.45
CA MET A 81 -10.65 -5.93 8.54
C MET A 81 -11.29 -7.25 9.00
N THR A 82 -12.17 -7.22 10.01
CA THR A 82 -12.87 -8.41 10.48
C THR A 82 -13.85 -8.99 9.45
N GLU A 83 -14.58 -8.16 8.71
CA GLU A 83 -15.49 -8.60 7.62
C GLU A 83 -14.72 -9.25 6.47
N ARG A 84 -13.46 -8.86 6.25
CA ARG A 84 -12.53 -9.53 5.33
C ARG A 84 -11.95 -10.84 5.87
N GLY A 85 -12.27 -11.22 7.11
CA GLY A 85 -11.80 -12.44 7.77
C GLY A 85 -10.43 -12.31 8.41
N TYR A 86 -9.96 -11.09 8.68
CA TYR A 86 -8.76 -10.88 9.50
C TYR A 86 -9.09 -10.91 10.99
N THR A 87 -8.18 -11.46 11.78
CA THR A 87 -8.22 -11.44 13.23
C THR A 87 -7.11 -10.52 13.76
N SER A 88 -7.43 -9.67 14.73
CA SER A 88 -6.46 -8.83 15.42
C SER A 88 -5.74 -9.65 16.49
N GLY A 89 -4.42 -9.74 16.39
CA GLY A 89 -3.55 -10.11 17.50
C GLY A 89 -3.20 -8.88 18.35
N PRO A 90 -2.73 -9.08 19.59
CA PRO A 90 -2.27 -7.98 20.43
C PRO A 90 -1.24 -7.13 19.67
N ALA A 91 -1.33 -5.81 19.83
CA ALA A 91 -0.26 -4.92 19.40
C ALA A 91 1.00 -5.30 20.20
N LYS A 92 2.03 -5.73 19.47
CA LYS A 92 3.35 -6.07 20.01
C LYS A 92 4.16 -4.81 20.30
#